data_AF-A0AAE9KFP0-F1
#
_entry.id   AF-A0AAE9KFP0-F1
#
_cell.length_a   1.000
_cell.length_b   1.000
_cell.length_c   1.000
_cell.angle_alpha   90.00
_cell.angle_beta   90.00
_cell.angle_gamma   90.00
#
_symmetry.space_group_name_H-M   'P 1'
#
loop_
_entity.id
_entity.type
_entity.pdbx_description
1 polymer ?
#
loop_
_entity_poly.entity_id
_entity_poly.type
_entity_poly.pdbx_seq_one_letter_code
_entity_poly.pdbx_strand_id
1 'polypeptide(L)'
;MNKLMAVLMAAPVAIVAPYAAAATAAQHPAQVQFQQNMDAVLAVARNPQLSEAQKVQRIDRYADQYLDYQRISALAVGLPWRQFNAQQKSDFIAAFKSMMITMYSRAALMGAADAKVTLLPKIIESNNNRVEVFTEVRSGTGNKYEVSYRLYQVGQTYKIYDIRVDGASMVTIYRNQFNDLIRQQGIDGTIATLRQKGLKPATPAGN
;
A
#
# COMPACT_ATOMS: atom_id res chain seq x y z
N MET A 1 -64.32 -36.08 -50.40
CA MET A 1 -63.22 -37.00 -50.04
C MET A 1 -62.17 -36.18 -49.28
N ASN A 2 -61.91 -36.54 -48.01
CA ASN A 2 -60.62 -36.50 -47.29
C ASN A 2 -59.55 -35.48 -47.76
N LYS A 3 -58.94 -34.62 -46.93
CA LYS A 3 -58.39 -34.87 -45.57
C LYS A 3 -57.64 -33.60 -45.06
N LEU A 4 -57.55 -33.48 -43.72
CA LEU A 4 -56.39 -33.06 -42.91
C LEU A 4 -55.97 -31.58 -42.72
N MET A 5 -56.20 -31.12 -41.48
CA MET A 5 -55.29 -30.44 -40.53
C MET A 5 -54.04 -29.67 -41.00
N ALA A 6 -53.91 -28.42 -40.55
CA ALA A 6 -52.68 -27.85 -39.97
C ALA A 6 -53.04 -26.55 -39.18
N VAL A 7 -53.14 -26.62 -37.85
CA VAL A 7 -52.15 -26.14 -36.86
C VAL A 7 -52.09 -24.61 -36.73
N LEU A 8 -52.64 -24.17 -35.60
CA LEU A 8 -52.54 -22.85 -34.97
C LEU A 8 -51.06 -22.51 -34.69
N MET A 9 -50.53 -21.44 -35.29
CA MET A 9 -49.22 -20.89 -34.94
C MET A 9 -49.42 -19.55 -34.22
N ALA A 10 -49.39 -19.61 -32.88
CA ALA A 10 -49.22 -18.42 -32.05
C ALA A 10 -47.76 -17.97 -32.16
N ALA A 11 -47.52 -16.78 -32.72
CA ALA A 11 -46.20 -16.19 -32.80
C ALA A 11 -45.74 -15.73 -31.39
N PRO A 12 -44.58 -16.16 -30.88
CA PRO A 12 -44.04 -15.62 -29.65
C PRO A 12 -43.44 -14.23 -29.93
N VAL A 13 -44.00 -13.20 -29.29
CA VAL A 13 -43.36 -11.88 -29.19
C VAL A 13 -42.10 -12.05 -28.36
N ALA A 14 -40.93 -12.02 -29.00
CA ALA A 14 -39.65 -11.99 -28.32
C ALA A 14 -39.49 -10.64 -27.62
N ILE A 15 -39.63 -10.64 -26.30
CA ILE A 15 -39.26 -9.49 -25.46
C ILE A 15 -37.73 -9.43 -25.48
N VAL A 16 -37.19 -8.56 -26.34
CA VAL A 16 -35.76 -8.25 -26.32
C VAL A 16 -35.52 -7.35 -25.11
N ALA A 17 -35.17 -7.96 -23.97
CA ALA A 17 -34.74 -7.20 -22.81
C ALA A 17 -33.51 -6.36 -23.21
N PRO A 18 -33.48 -5.04 -22.95
CA PRO A 18 -32.28 -4.26 -23.19
C PRO A 18 -31.16 -4.86 -22.33
N TYR A 19 -30.09 -5.30 -22.98
CA TYR A 19 -28.83 -5.59 -22.32
C TYR A 19 -28.43 -4.32 -21.58
N ALA A 20 -28.68 -4.27 -20.26
CA ALA A 20 -28.06 -3.28 -19.41
C ALA A 20 -26.56 -3.56 -19.50
N ALA A 21 -25.84 -2.74 -20.26
CA ALA A 21 -24.40 -2.69 -20.19
C ALA A 21 -24.07 -2.50 -18.70
N ALA A 22 -23.44 -3.52 -18.10
CA ALA A 22 -22.97 -3.42 -16.73
C ALA A 22 -22.07 -2.18 -16.70
N ALA A 23 -22.55 -1.10 -16.07
CA ALA A 23 -21.74 0.08 -15.84
C ALA A 23 -20.53 -0.42 -15.05
N THR A 24 -19.34 -0.40 -15.67
CA THR A 24 -18.10 -0.60 -14.94
C THR A 24 -18.10 0.43 -13.83
N ALA A 25 -18.26 -0.01 -12.58
CA ALA A 25 -18.25 0.87 -11.42
C ALA A 25 -17.00 1.76 -11.54
N ALA A 26 -17.20 3.08 -11.54
CA ALA A 26 -16.09 4.01 -11.66
C ALA A 26 -15.06 3.72 -10.56
N GLN A 27 -13.81 3.55 -10.95
CA GLN A 27 -12.73 3.23 -10.02
C GLN A 27 -12.62 4.33 -8.96
N HIS A 28 -12.56 3.94 -7.68
CA HIS A 28 -12.56 4.89 -6.56
C HIS A 28 -11.37 5.87 -6.69
N PRO A 29 -11.52 7.18 -6.36
CA PRO A 29 -10.45 8.18 -6.52
C PRO A 29 -9.11 7.76 -5.87
N ALA A 30 -9.16 7.14 -4.69
CA ALA A 30 -7.97 6.59 -4.03
C ALA A 30 -7.27 5.49 -4.83
N GLN A 31 -8.01 4.61 -5.51
CA GLN A 31 -7.42 3.59 -6.39
C GLN A 31 -6.80 4.22 -7.63
N VAL A 32 -7.43 5.25 -8.21
CA VAL A 32 -6.88 6.00 -9.35
C VAL A 32 -5.57 6.67 -8.97
N GLN A 33 -5.56 7.42 -7.86
CA GLN A 33 -4.34 8.05 -7.35
C GLN A 33 -3.27 7.00 -7.02
N PHE A 34 -3.66 5.90 -6.36
CA PHE A 34 -2.72 4.85 -6.00
C PHE A 34 -2.10 4.18 -7.24
N GLN A 35 -2.89 3.94 -8.29
CA GLN A 35 -2.39 3.39 -9.56
C GLN A 35 -1.34 4.31 -10.18
N GLN A 36 -1.63 5.60 -10.29
CA GLN A 36 -0.69 6.61 -10.79
C GLN A 36 0.60 6.63 -9.97
N ASN A 37 0.46 6.52 -8.65
CA ASN A 37 1.58 6.49 -7.72
C ASN A 37 2.46 5.26 -7.90
N MET A 38 1.84 4.09 -8.00
CA MET A 38 2.52 2.83 -8.25
C MET A 38 3.27 2.87 -9.59
N ASP A 39 2.62 3.34 -10.66
CA ASP A 39 3.22 3.41 -11.99
C ASP A 39 4.43 4.34 -12.03
N ALA A 40 4.35 5.50 -11.36
CA ALA A 40 5.47 6.44 -11.26
C ALA A 40 6.67 5.83 -10.53
N VAL A 41 6.44 5.15 -9.39
CA VAL A 41 7.51 4.47 -8.63
C VAL A 41 8.12 3.33 -9.43
N LEU A 42 7.30 2.50 -10.08
CA LEU A 42 7.78 1.40 -10.92
C LEU A 42 8.59 1.89 -12.12
N ALA A 43 8.19 3.00 -12.75
CA ALA A 43 8.93 3.61 -13.85
C ALA A 43 10.32 4.08 -13.40
N VAL A 44 10.44 4.68 -12.21
CA VAL A 44 11.74 5.05 -11.63
C VAL A 44 12.58 3.81 -11.31
N ALA A 45 11.99 2.81 -10.66
CA ALA A 45 12.69 1.60 -10.23
C ALA A 45 13.26 0.81 -11.43
N ARG A 46 12.49 0.72 -12.53
CA ARG A 46 12.86 -0.02 -13.74
C ARG A 46 13.70 0.77 -14.74
N ASN A 47 13.98 2.06 -14.49
CA ASN A 47 14.75 2.87 -15.42
C ASN A 47 16.24 2.46 -15.42
N PRO A 48 16.80 1.95 -16.55
CA PRO A 48 18.20 1.50 -16.60
C PRO A 48 19.21 2.66 -16.61
N GLN A 49 18.75 3.89 -16.91
CA GLN A 49 19.60 5.07 -16.99
C GLN A 49 19.86 5.73 -15.63
N LEU A 50 19.17 5.28 -14.57
CA LEU A 50 19.33 5.80 -13.23
C LEU A 50 20.25 4.90 -12.41
N SER A 51 21.23 5.49 -11.74
CA SER A 51 21.99 4.81 -10.70
C SER A 51 21.08 4.44 -9.52
N GLU A 52 21.48 3.47 -8.71
CA GLU A 52 20.75 3.08 -7.49
C GLU A 52 20.45 4.32 -6.61
N ALA A 53 21.46 5.16 -6.36
CA ALA A 53 21.32 6.38 -5.58
C ALA A 53 20.28 7.36 -6.17
N GLN A 54 20.27 7.53 -7.49
CA GLN A 54 19.28 8.38 -8.16
C GLN A 54 17.86 7.82 -8.05
N LYS A 55 17.71 6.49 -8.13
CA LYS A 55 16.40 5.85 -7.96
C LYS A 55 15.90 6.01 -6.52
N VAL A 56 16.75 5.73 -5.52
CA VAL A 56 16.42 5.92 -4.10
C VAL A 56 15.97 7.36 -3.85
N GLN A 57 16.74 8.35 -4.31
CA GLN A 57 16.41 9.77 -4.11
C GLN A 57 15.07 10.17 -4.75
N ARG A 58 14.76 9.65 -5.93
CA ARG A 58 13.50 9.95 -6.63
C ARG A 58 12.31 9.26 -5.96
N ILE A 59 12.47 8.02 -5.54
CA ILE A 59 11.44 7.27 -4.81
C ILE A 59 11.17 7.92 -3.45
N ASP A 60 12.21 8.36 -2.72
CA ASP A 60 12.06 9.08 -1.45
C ASP A 60 11.25 10.37 -1.61
N ARG A 61 11.61 11.21 -2.59
CA ARG A 61 10.83 12.42 -2.91
C ARG A 61 9.37 12.13 -3.26
N TYR A 62 9.13 11.02 -3.95
CA TYR A 62 7.78 10.58 -4.26
C TYR A 62 7.03 10.14 -3.00
N ALA A 63 7.68 9.33 -2.16
CA ALA A 63 7.13 8.85 -0.91
C ALA A 63 6.76 10.01 0.04
N ASP A 64 7.55 11.09 0.10
CA ASP A 64 7.24 12.29 0.89
C ASP A 64 5.88 12.93 0.58
N GLN A 65 5.40 12.79 -0.65
CA GLN A 65 4.12 13.36 -1.06
C GLN A 65 2.93 12.53 -0.59
N TYR A 66 3.11 11.20 -0.50
CA TYR A 66 2.01 10.25 -0.35
C TYR A 66 2.08 9.41 0.93
N LEU A 67 3.20 9.40 1.65
CA LEU A 67 3.31 8.80 2.97
C LEU A 67 3.20 9.89 4.04
N ASP A 68 2.44 9.59 5.08
CA ASP A 68 2.40 10.43 6.27
C ASP A 68 3.36 9.88 7.32
N TYR A 69 4.64 10.25 7.23
CA TYR A 69 5.67 9.78 8.15
C TYR A 69 5.38 10.15 9.61
N GLN A 70 4.75 11.30 9.86
CA GLN A 70 4.37 11.68 11.22
C GLN A 70 3.34 10.70 11.79
N ARG A 71 2.30 10.37 11.02
CA ARG A 71 1.27 9.43 11.44
C ARG A 71 1.79 8.00 11.52
N ILE A 72 2.61 7.58 10.56
CA ILE A 72 3.29 6.29 10.56
C ILE A 72 4.14 6.15 11.83
N SER A 73 5.00 7.12 12.14
CA SER A 73 5.83 7.13 13.36
C SER A 73 4.99 7.12 14.62
N ALA A 74 3.95 7.96 14.71
CA ALA A 74 3.08 8.02 15.88
C ALA A 74 2.37 6.68 16.13
N LEU A 75 1.87 6.04 15.07
CA LEU A 75 1.22 4.74 15.18
C LEU A 75 2.22 3.63 15.48
N ALA A 76 3.43 3.69 14.90
CA ALA A 76 4.48 2.72 15.14
C ALA A 76 5.00 2.83 16.57
N VAL A 77 5.10 4.01 17.17
CA VAL A 77 5.46 4.13 18.60
C VAL A 77 4.28 3.75 19.50
N GLY A 78 3.06 4.18 19.17
CA GLY A 78 1.88 3.96 20.00
C GLY A 78 1.80 4.90 21.21
N LEU A 79 1.34 4.39 22.36
CA LEU A 79 1.08 5.20 23.55
C LEU A 79 2.24 6.11 24.00
N PRO A 80 3.52 5.67 23.99
CA PRO A 80 4.65 6.51 24.40
C PRO A 80 4.81 7.79 23.56
N TRP A 81 4.30 7.83 22.32
CA TRP A 81 4.45 8.98 21.42
C TRP A 81 3.99 10.31 22.04
N ARG A 82 2.97 10.26 22.90
CA ARG A 82 2.42 11.45 23.56
C ARG A 82 3.40 12.09 24.55
N GLN A 83 4.35 11.32 25.07
CA GLN A 83 5.33 11.77 26.05
C GLN A 83 6.55 12.43 25.38
N PHE A 84 6.73 12.24 24.08
CA PHE A 84 7.88 12.78 23.37
C PHE A 84 7.73 14.29 23.14
N ASN A 85 8.80 15.02 23.40
CA ASN A 85 8.88 16.44 23.05
C ASN A 85 9.00 16.63 21.53
N ALA A 86 8.90 17.87 21.05
CA ALA A 86 8.91 18.18 19.62
C ALA A 86 10.20 17.71 18.92
N GLN A 87 11.36 17.88 19.57
CA GLN A 87 12.65 17.48 19.03
C GLN A 87 12.75 15.96 18.91
N GLN A 88 12.36 15.22 19.95
CA GLN A 88 12.31 13.75 19.95
C GLN A 88 11.40 13.19 18.86
N LYS A 89 10.22 13.81 18.65
CA LYS A 89 9.32 13.42 17.55
C LYS A 89 9.98 13.63 16.19
N SER A 90 10.58 14.81 15.98
CA SER A 90 11.28 15.12 14.73
C SER A 90 12.45 14.15 14.47
N ASP A 91 13.28 13.94 15.48
CA ASP A 91 14.44 13.05 15.41
C ASP A 91 14.04 11.59 15.16
N PHE A 92 12.98 11.12 15.82
CA PHE A 92 12.44 9.78 15.59
C PHE A 92 11.85 9.64 14.19
N ILE A 93 11.08 10.62 13.70
CA ILE A 93 10.54 10.61 12.33
C ILE A 93 11.68 10.53 11.32
N ALA A 94 12.71 11.37 11.46
CA ALA A 94 13.86 11.38 10.56
C ALA A 94 14.62 10.05 10.59
N ALA A 95 14.90 9.51 11.78
CA ALA A 95 15.60 8.25 11.93
C ALA A 95 14.79 7.07 11.38
N PHE A 96 13.50 7.01 11.66
CA PHE A 96 12.63 5.94 11.18
C PHE A 96 12.43 6.01 9.67
N LYS A 97 12.21 7.22 9.10
CA LYS A 97 12.16 7.45 7.65
C LYS A 97 13.44 6.97 6.99
N SER A 98 14.61 7.39 7.48
CA SER A 98 15.90 6.99 6.93
C SER A 98 16.09 5.47 6.95
N MET A 99 15.69 4.81 8.03
CA MET A 99 15.72 3.34 8.11
C MET A 99 14.80 2.69 7.08
N MET A 100 13.55 3.17 6.96
CA MET A 100 12.61 2.63 5.98
C MET A 100 13.11 2.81 4.55
N ILE A 101 13.66 3.97 4.20
CA ILE A 101 14.23 4.21 2.87
C ILE A 101 15.36 3.24 2.60
N THR A 102 16.31 3.07 3.52
CA THR A 102 17.45 2.18 3.31
C THR A 102 17.02 0.72 3.10
N MET A 103 16.08 0.22 3.90
CA MET A 103 15.62 -1.17 3.80
C MET A 103 14.74 -1.40 2.57
N TYR A 104 13.75 -0.53 2.37
CA TYR A 104 12.69 -0.76 1.39
C TYR A 104 13.02 -0.20 0.03
N SER A 105 13.88 0.83 -0.10
CA SER A 105 14.30 1.27 -1.44
C SER A 105 15.12 0.18 -2.10
N ARG A 106 16.03 -0.48 -1.37
CA ARG A 106 16.81 -1.59 -1.95
C ARG A 106 15.91 -2.77 -2.33
N ALA A 107 14.98 -3.15 -1.46
CA ALA A 107 14.02 -4.21 -1.74
C ALA A 107 13.05 -3.84 -2.88
N ALA A 108 12.60 -2.60 -2.97
CA ALA A 108 11.79 -2.09 -4.08
C ALA A 108 12.60 -2.06 -5.38
N LEU A 109 13.88 -1.73 -5.34
CA LEU A 109 14.74 -1.69 -6.53
C LEU A 109 15.09 -3.08 -7.04
N MET A 110 15.47 -4.00 -6.16
CA MET A 110 15.78 -5.38 -6.52
C MET A 110 14.51 -6.18 -6.82
N GLY A 111 13.45 -5.97 -6.05
CA GLY A 111 12.17 -6.65 -6.19
C GLY A 111 11.37 -6.14 -7.38
N ALA A 112 11.23 -4.83 -7.59
CA ALA A 112 10.34 -4.29 -8.64
C ALA A 112 10.90 -4.39 -10.06
N ALA A 113 12.21 -4.62 -10.23
CA ALA A 113 12.80 -4.91 -11.54
C ALA A 113 12.15 -6.16 -12.14
N ASP A 114 11.97 -7.20 -11.34
CA ASP A 114 11.45 -8.51 -11.78
C ASP A 114 10.04 -8.80 -11.28
N ALA A 115 9.54 -8.06 -10.29
CA ALA A 115 8.22 -8.29 -9.74
C ALA A 115 7.11 -7.69 -10.61
N LYS A 116 6.04 -8.46 -10.76
CA LYS A 116 4.77 -7.98 -11.31
C LYS A 116 3.90 -7.49 -10.16
N VAL A 117 3.64 -6.19 -10.13
CA VAL A 117 2.68 -5.58 -9.19
C VAL A 117 1.39 -5.29 -9.95
N THR A 118 0.26 -5.75 -9.41
CA THR A 118 -1.06 -5.60 -10.02
C THR A 118 -2.01 -4.99 -9.01
N LEU A 119 -2.62 -3.85 -9.32
CA LEU A 119 -3.73 -3.31 -8.52
C LEU A 119 -4.94 -4.24 -8.62
N LEU A 120 -5.48 -4.63 -7.48
CA LEU A 120 -6.68 -5.48 -7.42
C LEU A 120 -7.93 -4.61 -7.49
N PRO A 121 -9.03 -5.10 -8.11
CA PRO A 121 -10.33 -4.44 -8.11
C PRO A 121 -11.03 -4.63 -6.75
N LYS A 122 -10.31 -4.35 -5.66
CA LYS A 122 -10.71 -4.51 -4.27
C LYS A 122 -10.37 -3.22 -3.54
N ILE A 123 -11.35 -2.67 -2.85
CA ILE A 123 -11.22 -1.52 -1.96
C ILE A 123 -12.11 -1.75 -0.74
N ILE A 124 -11.62 -1.36 0.43
CA ILE A 124 -12.42 -1.34 1.65
C ILE A 124 -12.50 0.11 2.11
N GLU A 125 -13.71 0.64 2.23
CA GLU A 125 -13.95 1.95 2.81
C GLU A 125 -14.20 1.82 4.31
N SER A 126 -13.81 2.82 5.07
CA SER A 126 -13.97 2.88 6.51
C SER A 126 -14.24 4.32 6.95
N ASN A 127 -14.78 4.47 8.15
CA ASN A 127 -15.09 5.77 8.73
C ASN A 127 -13.86 6.71 8.72
N ASN A 128 -14.13 8.02 8.76
CA ASN A 128 -13.14 9.09 8.79
C ASN A 128 -12.28 9.18 7.52
N ASN A 129 -12.92 9.04 6.35
CA ASN A 129 -12.30 9.14 5.02
C ASN A 129 -11.08 8.21 4.87
N ARG A 130 -11.21 6.99 5.40
CA ARG A 130 -10.16 5.97 5.34
C ARG A 130 -10.56 4.93 4.31
N VAL A 131 -9.57 4.50 3.55
CA VAL A 131 -9.73 3.46 2.53
C VAL A 131 -8.55 2.51 2.58
N GLU A 132 -8.76 1.28 2.13
CA GLU A 132 -7.72 0.29 1.99
C GLU A 132 -7.72 -0.20 0.55
N VAL A 133 -6.58 -0.03 -0.13
CA VAL A 133 -6.37 -0.41 -1.53
C VAL A 133 -5.44 -1.62 -1.57
N PHE A 134 -5.67 -2.55 -2.50
CA PHE A 134 -5.00 -3.85 -2.52
C PHE A 134 -4.23 -4.08 -3.82
N THR A 135 -3.05 -4.69 -3.72
CA THR A 135 -2.24 -5.13 -4.86
C THR A 135 -1.82 -6.58 -4.69
N GLU A 136 -1.72 -7.34 -5.79
CA GLU A 136 -0.95 -8.58 -5.85
C GLU A 136 0.49 -8.24 -6.26
N VAL A 137 1.47 -8.62 -5.44
CA VAL A 137 2.89 -8.58 -5.80
C VAL A 137 3.33 -10.01 -6.09
N ARG A 138 3.80 -10.25 -7.31
CA ARG A 138 4.44 -11.51 -7.70
C ARG A 138 5.94 -11.32 -7.80
N SER A 139 6.72 -12.01 -6.97
CA SER A 139 8.19 -11.97 -7.02
C SER A 139 8.73 -12.68 -8.27
N GLY A 140 9.99 -12.42 -8.62
CA GLY A 140 10.68 -13.16 -9.69
C GLY A 140 10.77 -14.67 -9.43
N THR A 141 10.68 -15.11 -8.17
CA THR A 141 10.64 -16.53 -7.78
C THR A 141 9.25 -17.18 -7.91
N GLY A 142 8.23 -16.41 -8.29
CA GLY A 142 6.85 -16.91 -8.48
C GLY A 142 5.96 -16.84 -7.24
N ASN A 143 6.50 -16.46 -6.07
CA ASN A 143 5.70 -16.24 -4.86
C ASN A 143 4.74 -15.07 -5.06
N LYS A 144 3.56 -15.17 -4.46
CA LYS A 144 2.53 -14.13 -4.50
C LYS A 144 2.27 -13.62 -3.10
N TYR A 145 2.15 -12.30 -2.99
CA TYR A 145 1.85 -11.62 -1.74
C TYR A 145 0.69 -10.66 -1.99
N GLU A 146 -0.33 -10.68 -1.12
CA GLU A 146 -1.33 -9.60 -1.09
C GLU A 146 -0.74 -8.46 -0.27
N VAL A 147 -0.63 -7.29 -0.87
CA VAL A 147 -0.22 -6.07 -0.16
C VAL A 147 -1.39 -5.12 -0.13
N SER A 148 -1.77 -4.64 1.05
CA SER A 148 -2.79 -3.63 1.20
C SER A 148 -2.23 -2.35 1.81
N TYR A 149 -2.77 -1.22 1.36
CA TYR A 149 -2.30 0.12 1.73
C TYR A 149 -3.46 0.82 2.40
N ARG A 150 -3.29 1.20 3.66
CA ARG A 150 -4.30 1.97 4.38
C ARG A 150 -4.04 3.45 4.12
N LEU A 151 -4.99 4.08 3.46
CA LEU A 151 -4.95 5.49 3.10
C LEU A 151 -6.00 6.28 3.87
N TYR A 152 -5.74 7.57 4.04
CA TYR A 152 -6.73 8.52 4.50
C TYR A 152 -6.66 9.80 3.67
N GLN A 153 -7.80 10.44 3.48
CA GLN A 153 -7.87 11.64 2.66
C GLN A 153 -7.45 12.90 3.44
N VAL A 154 -6.53 13.67 2.88
CA VAL A 154 -6.10 15.01 3.32
C VAL A 154 -6.34 15.98 2.17
N GLY A 155 -7.39 16.80 2.28
CA GLY A 155 -7.83 17.63 1.16
C GLY A 155 -8.20 16.77 -0.05
N GLN A 156 -7.47 16.92 -1.16
CA GLN A 156 -7.65 16.13 -2.39
C GLN A 156 -6.68 14.95 -2.51
N THR A 157 -5.82 14.73 -1.52
CA THR A 157 -4.76 13.71 -1.59
C THR A 157 -5.02 12.57 -0.62
N TYR A 158 -4.95 11.34 -1.10
CA TYR A 158 -4.93 10.15 -0.24
C TYR A 158 -3.50 9.86 0.21
N LYS A 159 -3.27 9.86 1.54
CA LYS A 159 -1.97 9.55 2.13
C LYS A 159 -1.97 8.19 2.79
N ILE A 160 -0.94 7.41 2.52
CA ILE A 160 -0.67 6.10 3.14
C ILE A 160 -0.21 6.35 4.58
N TYR A 161 -0.81 5.63 5.52
CA TYR A 161 -0.43 5.64 6.93
C TYR A 161 -0.10 4.26 7.51
N ASP A 162 -0.34 3.20 6.75
CA ASP A 162 0.05 1.83 7.09
C ASP A 162 0.08 0.98 5.80
N ILE A 163 0.94 -0.03 5.79
CA ILE A 163 1.07 -1.03 4.72
C ILE A 163 0.93 -2.39 5.39
N ARG A 164 0.18 -3.29 4.78
CA ARG A 164 0.00 -4.66 5.26
C ARG A 164 0.46 -5.63 4.19
N VAL A 165 1.16 -6.68 4.61
CA VAL A 165 1.57 -7.78 3.73
C VAL A 165 0.91 -9.04 4.29
N ASP A 166 0.12 -9.72 3.46
CA ASP A 166 -0.70 -10.87 3.82
C ASP A 166 -1.51 -10.61 5.10
N GLY A 167 -2.10 -9.42 5.19
CA GLY A 167 -2.92 -8.95 6.31
C GLY A 167 -2.15 -8.44 7.53
N ALA A 168 -0.84 -8.68 7.63
CA ALA A 168 -0.01 -8.22 8.75
C ALA A 168 0.42 -6.76 8.59
N SER A 169 0.04 -5.90 9.55
CA SER A 169 0.36 -4.46 9.57
C SER A 169 1.83 -4.20 9.91
N MET A 170 2.54 -3.53 8.99
CA MET A 170 3.94 -3.15 9.20
C MET A 170 4.06 -2.20 10.38
N VAL A 171 3.15 -1.24 10.51
CA VAL A 171 3.13 -0.32 11.66
C VAL A 171 2.99 -1.09 12.98
N THR A 172 2.17 -2.14 13.02
CA THR A 172 1.98 -2.95 14.23
C THR A 172 3.20 -3.80 14.56
N ILE A 173 3.87 -4.36 13.54
CA ILE A 173 5.13 -5.10 13.75
C ILE A 173 6.20 -4.18 14.34
N TYR A 174 6.39 -2.99 13.76
CA TYR A 174 7.32 -2.00 14.29
C TYR A 174 6.93 -1.53 15.69
N ARG A 175 5.64 -1.47 16.02
CA ARG A 175 5.18 -1.12 17.36
C ARG A 175 5.67 -2.04 18.46
N ASN A 176 5.69 -3.34 18.20
CA ASN A 176 6.21 -4.28 19.19
C ASN A 176 7.71 -4.03 19.41
N GLN A 177 8.48 -3.89 18.32
CA GLN A 177 9.92 -3.64 18.38
C GLN A 177 10.26 -2.31 19.07
N PHE A 178 9.53 -1.23 18.75
CA PHE A 178 9.77 0.07 19.35
C PHE A 178 9.39 0.13 20.82
N ASN A 179 8.29 -0.50 21.22
CA ASN A 179 7.94 -0.58 22.63
C ASN A 179 9.02 -1.29 23.45
N ASP A 180 9.59 -2.38 22.93
CA ASP A 180 10.65 -3.10 23.62
C ASP A 180 11.93 -2.27 23.71
N LEU A 181 12.34 -1.59 22.63
CA LEU A 181 13.48 -0.68 22.65
C LEU A 181 13.26 0.51 23.59
N ILE A 182 12.11 1.17 23.53
CA ILE A 182 11.81 2.33 24.39
C ILE A 182 11.82 1.91 25.87
N ARG A 183 11.32 0.71 26.21
CA ARG A 183 11.41 0.18 27.58
C ARG A 183 12.85 -0.06 28.04
N GLN A 184 13.72 -0.53 27.14
CA GLN A 184 15.10 -0.89 27.48
C GLN A 184 16.06 0.31 27.55
N GLN A 185 15.90 1.29 26.66
CA GLN A 185 16.90 2.34 26.43
C GLN A 185 16.29 3.74 26.28
N GLY A 186 14.99 3.90 26.52
CA GLY A 186 14.29 5.17 26.33
C GLY A 186 14.19 5.59 24.86
N ILE A 187 13.55 6.73 24.61
CA ILE A 187 13.37 7.26 23.25
C ILE A 187 14.70 7.70 22.64
N ASP A 188 15.58 8.36 23.39
CA ASP A 188 16.84 8.85 22.83
C ASP A 188 17.78 7.70 22.45
N GLY A 189 17.82 6.62 23.26
CA GLY A 189 18.53 5.38 22.90
C GLY A 189 17.92 4.67 21.69
N THR A 190 16.59 4.71 21.56
CA THR A 190 15.87 4.17 20.39
C THR A 190 16.21 4.95 19.12
N ILE A 191 16.23 6.28 19.17
CA ILE A 191 16.66 7.14 18.06
C ILE A 191 18.11 6.84 17.68
N ALA A 192 19.01 6.70 18.66
CA ALA A 192 20.40 6.34 18.40
C ALA A 192 20.53 4.97 17.72
N THR A 193 19.75 3.97 18.16
CA THR A 193 19.71 2.64 17.55
C THR A 193 19.27 2.70 16.08
N LEU A 194 18.19 3.45 15.81
CA LEU A 194 17.69 3.66 14.46
C LEU A 194 18.74 4.28 13.53
N ARG A 195 19.50 5.26 14.03
CA ARG A 195 20.56 5.96 13.27
C ARG A 195 21.76 5.06 12.97
N GLN A 196 22.13 4.15 13.87
CA GLN A 196 23.37 3.37 13.74
C GLN A 196 23.18 2.01 13.08
N LYS A 197 22.15 1.26 13.48
CA LYS A 197 22.02 -0.17 13.15
C LYS A 197 20.87 -0.46 12.18
N GLY A 198 19.91 0.46 12.09
CA GLY A 198 18.58 0.13 11.60
C GLY A 198 17.90 -0.92 12.49
N LEU A 199 16.69 -1.33 12.12
CA LEU A 199 16.01 -2.49 12.70
C LEU A 199 16.08 -3.65 11.71
N LYS A 200 15.93 -4.88 12.22
CA LYS A 200 15.68 -6.01 11.34
C LYS A 200 14.41 -5.72 10.52
N PRO A 201 14.37 -6.05 9.20
CA PRO A 201 13.18 -5.89 8.40
C PRO A 201 11.98 -6.53 9.10
N ALA A 202 10.82 -5.88 9.02
CA ALA A 202 9.58 -6.49 9.47
C ALA A 202 9.28 -7.69 8.56
N THR A 203 9.54 -8.90 9.05
CA THR A 203 9.10 -10.12 8.38
C THR A 203 7.65 -10.36 8.80
N PRO A 204 6.67 -10.34 7.87
CA PRO A 204 5.34 -10.88 8.16
C PRO A 204 5.55 -12.34 8.61
N ALA A 205 4.91 -12.77 9.68
CA ALA A 205 4.92 -14.18 10.04
C ALA A 205 4.33 -14.95 8.84
N GLY A 206 5.16 -15.75 8.18
CA GLY A 206 4.68 -16.72 7.21
C GLY A 206 3.81 -17.72 7.96
N ASN A 207 2.55 -17.81 7.58
CA ASN A 207 1.72 -18.96 7.95
C ASN A 207 2.09 -20.14 7.05
#